data_AF-A0A7Z9VPC8-F1
#
_entry.id   AF-A0A7Z9VPC8-F1
#
_cell.length_a   1.000
_cell.length_b   1.000
_cell.length_c   1.000
_cell.angle_alpha   90.00
_cell.angle_beta   90.00
_cell.angle_gamma   90.00
#
_symmetry.space_group_name_H-M   'P 1'
#
loop_
_entity.id
_entity.type
_entity.pdbx_description
1 polymer ?
#
loop_
_entity_poly.entity_id
_entity_poly.type
_entity_poly.pdbx_seq_one_letter_code
_entity_poly.pdbx_strand_id
1 'polypeptide(L)'
;MLLGRTQKNPIKITDKKIVEWKYATCGYCSTGCSMEVGFNKDNHAVSSRGVGGADVNRGKLCLKGIMEHELFVSEGRGDKPLIRNNWHEEFKETTWDTALDDVSDNLKKIQEKYGRDSIAIVSTGQMLTEEFYTLGKLTRGLIGTNNYDGNTTLCMASAVSGYKRSFGSDGPPGCYEDFEHTDCLIAWGS
;
A
#
# COMPACT_ATOMS: atom_id res chain seq x y z
N MET A 1 30.14 28.34 28.64
CA MET A 1 28.95 27.77 27.99
C MET A 1 29.41 27.09 26.68
N LEU A 2 29.88 25.85 26.77
CA LEU A 2 30.86 25.24 25.85
C LEU A 2 30.32 24.67 24.51
N LEU A 3 29.01 24.77 24.24
CA LEU A 3 28.39 24.04 23.10
C LEU A 3 27.62 24.91 22.11
N GLY A 4 27.73 26.26 22.16
CA GLY A 4 27.14 27.12 21.12
C GLY A 4 25.63 26.95 20.88
N ARG A 5 24.89 26.32 21.79
CA ARG A 5 23.48 25.91 21.64
C ARG A 5 22.50 27.08 21.45
N THR A 6 22.97 28.31 21.61
CA THR A 6 22.21 29.55 21.38
C THR A 6 22.35 30.08 19.96
N GLN A 7 23.33 29.62 19.18
CA GLN A 7 23.43 29.92 17.75
C GLN A 7 22.55 28.95 16.96
N LYS A 8 21.39 29.45 16.54
CA LYS A 8 20.53 28.73 15.60
C LYS A 8 21.16 28.82 14.21
N ASN A 9 21.32 27.68 13.53
CA ASN A 9 21.65 27.69 12.11
C ASN A 9 20.54 28.41 11.33
N PRO A 10 20.88 29.25 10.34
CA PRO A 10 19.88 29.85 9.47
C PRO A 10 19.10 28.74 8.76
N ILE A 11 17.76 28.82 8.80
CA ILE A 11 16.89 27.89 8.08
C ILE A 11 17.08 28.15 6.59
N LYS A 12 17.72 27.22 5.89
CA LYS A 12 17.74 27.22 4.43
C LYS A 12 16.52 26.44 3.95
N ILE A 13 15.57 27.13 3.33
CA ILE A 13 14.47 26.48 2.62
C ILE A 13 15.05 25.97 1.30
N THR A 14 15.17 24.66 1.15
CA THR A 14 15.65 24.04 -0.08
C THR A 14 14.65 24.30 -1.20
N ASP A 15 15.09 24.93 -2.29
CA ASP A 15 14.32 24.92 -3.54
C ASP A 15 14.34 23.51 -4.12
N LYS A 16 13.21 22.83 -4.04
CA LYS A 16 13.02 21.46 -4.54
C LYS A 16 12.86 21.40 -6.06
N LYS A 17 12.88 22.54 -6.78
CA LYS A 17 12.79 22.63 -8.24
C LYS A 17 11.59 21.88 -8.84
N ILE A 18 10.45 21.93 -8.13
CA ILE A 18 9.21 21.27 -8.55
C ILE A 18 8.65 22.01 -9.75
N VAL A 19 8.32 21.27 -10.81
CA VAL A 19 7.69 21.82 -12.03
C VAL A 19 6.27 21.32 -12.25
N GLU A 20 5.90 20.22 -11.60
CA GLU A 20 4.57 19.62 -11.72
C GLU A 20 4.12 19.03 -10.38
N TRP A 21 2.84 19.18 -10.05
CA TRP A 21 2.19 18.51 -8.93
C TRP A 21 1.16 17.52 -9.48
N LYS A 22 1.22 16.27 -9.01
CA LYS A 22 0.27 15.23 -9.39
C LYS A 22 -0.53 14.79 -8.18
N TYR A 23 -1.85 14.78 -8.32
CA TYR A 23 -2.77 14.31 -7.28
C TYR A 23 -2.58 12.80 -7.01
N ALA A 24 -2.65 12.42 -5.75
CA ALA A 24 -2.58 11.04 -5.27
C ALA A 24 -3.29 10.90 -3.91
N THR A 25 -3.38 9.66 -3.44
CA THR A 25 -3.78 9.33 -2.07
C THR A 25 -2.60 8.71 -1.33
N CYS A 26 -2.41 9.08 -0.07
CA CYS A 26 -1.36 8.53 0.79
C CYS A 26 -1.42 7.00 0.86
N GLY A 27 -0.31 6.33 0.52
CA GLY A 27 -0.19 4.87 0.44
C GLY A 27 0.06 4.17 1.78
N TYR A 28 -0.19 4.85 2.91
CA TYR A 28 0.07 4.31 4.26
C TYR A 28 -1.20 3.82 4.97
N CYS A 29 -1.79 4.64 5.85
CA CYS A 29 -2.93 4.22 6.66
C CYS A 29 -4.26 4.45 5.93
N SER A 30 -5.30 3.74 6.37
CA SER A 30 -6.65 3.82 5.83
C SER A 30 -7.36 5.16 6.07
N THR A 31 -6.70 6.14 6.71
CA THR A 31 -7.21 7.51 6.76
C THR A 31 -7.44 8.06 5.36
N GLY A 32 -6.58 7.69 4.39
CA GLY A 32 -6.80 8.04 2.98
C GLY A 32 -6.60 9.54 2.70
N CYS A 33 -5.56 10.14 3.29
CA CYS A 33 -5.26 11.56 3.07
C CYS A 33 -5.04 11.85 1.58
N SER A 34 -5.74 12.85 1.04
CA SER A 34 -5.48 13.38 -0.30
C SER A 34 -4.20 14.20 -0.30
N MET A 35 -3.36 13.95 -1.29
CA MET A 35 -2.04 14.57 -1.40
C MET A 35 -1.66 14.87 -2.84
N GLU A 36 -0.60 15.64 -3.02
CA GLU A 36 0.06 15.82 -4.29
C GLU A 36 1.54 15.47 -4.14
N VAL A 37 2.08 14.79 -5.15
CA VAL A 37 3.50 14.50 -5.31
C VAL A 37 4.10 15.50 -6.30
N GLY A 38 5.16 16.18 -5.87
CA GLY A 38 5.87 17.17 -6.67
C GLY A 38 7.01 16.54 -7.44
N PHE A 39 7.00 16.72 -8.76
CA PHE A 39 8.01 16.22 -9.68
C PHE A 39 8.92 17.34 -10.16
N ASN A 40 10.22 17.06 -10.30
CA ASN A 40 11.19 17.97 -10.89
C ASN A 40 11.26 17.81 -12.43
N LYS A 41 12.12 18.59 -13.11
CA LYS A 41 12.31 18.52 -14.57
C LYS A 41 12.80 17.17 -15.09
N ASP A 42 13.47 16.39 -14.25
CA ASP A 42 13.99 15.06 -14.55
C ASP A 42 12.94 13.96 -14.26
N ASN A 43 11.69 14.35 -13.96
CA ASN A 43 10.58 13.46 -13.61
C ASN A 43 10.84 12.62 -12.34
N HIS A 44 11.64 13.14 -11.41
CA HIS A 44 11.82 12.55 -10.07
C HIS A 44 10.84 13.17 -9.07
N ALA A 45 10.23 12.33 -8.25
CA ALA A 45 9.44 12.77 -7.10
C ALA A 45 10.38 13.35 -6.02
N VAL A 46 10.20 14.62 -5.67
CA VAL A 46 11.10 15.37 -4.77
C VAL A 46 10.38 16.02 -3.59
N SER A 47 9.05 15.99 -3.59
CA SER A 47 8.25 16.44 -2.46
C SER A 47 6.87 15.79 -2.43
N SER A 48 6.24 15.85 -1.27
CA SER A 48 4.82 15.57 -1.08
C SER A 48 4.17 16.72 -0.31
N ARG A 49 2.89 16.98 -0.56
CA ARG A 49 2.08 17.93 0.24
C ARG A 49 0.62 17.48 0.32
N GLY A 50 -0.10 17.91 1.35
CA GLY A 50 -1.53 17.64 1.46
C GLY A 50 -2.35 18.57 0.56
N VAL A 51 -3.49 18.10 0.08
CA VAL A 51 -4.43 18.91 -0.70
C VAL A 51 -5.28 19.77 0.23
N GLY A 52 -5.16 21.09 0.14
CA GLY A 52 -5.78 22.04 1.07
C GLY A 52 -7.31 21.90 1.18
N GLY A 53 -7.99 21.71 0.06
CA GLY A 53 -9.44 21.55 0.00
C GLY A 53 -9.95 20.13 0.18
N ALA A 54 -9.11 19.17 0.61
CA ALA A 54 -9.54 17.79 0.80
C ALA A 54 -10.34 17.63 2.10
N ASP A 55 -11.48 16.93 2.02
CA ASP A 55 -12.37 16.73 3.16
C ASP A 55 -11.71 15.97 4.31
N VAL A 56 -10.93 14.93 3.97
CA VAL A 56 -10.30 14.02 4.94
C VAL A 56 -9.23 14.73 5.78
N ASN A 57 -8.29 15.43 5.13
CA ASN A 57 -7.07 15.89 5.78
C ASN A 57 -6.86 17.42 5.74
N ARG A 58 -7.68 18.17 4.99
CA ARG A 58 -7.63 19.64 4.90
C ARG A 58 -6.21 20.20 4.73
N GLY A 59 -5.45 19.59 3.82
CA GLY A 59 -4.05 19.96 3.53
C GLY A 59 -2.99 19.39 4.46
N LYS A 60 -3.37 18.71 5.55
CA LYS A 60 -2.42 18.15 6.53
C LYS A 60 -1.93 16.78 6.12
N LEU A 61 -0.69 16.47 6.46
CA LEU A 61 -0.12 15.12 6.35
C LEU A 61 0.70 14.83 7.61
N CYS A 62 0.74 13.55 8.01
CA CYS A 62 1.71 13.10 9.02
C CYS A 62 3.10 12.91 8.38
N LEU A 63 4.11 12.62 9.20
CA LEU A 63 5.49 12.41 8.74
C LEU A 63 5.57 11.41 7.57
N LYS A 64 4.81 10.32 7.62
CA LYS A 64 4.79 9.29 6.57
C LYS A 64 4.38 9.88 5.21
N GLY A 65 3.27 10.61 5.16
CA GLY A 65 2.77 11.22 3.92
C GLY A 65 3.66 12.37 3.41
N ILE A 66 4.28 13.14 4.30
CA ILE A 66 5.21 14.22 3.91
C ILE A 66 6.46 13.64 3.22
N MET A 67 6.93 12.48 3.69
CA MET A 67 8.15 11.82 3.22
C MET A 67 7.89 10.73 2.16
N GLU A 68 6.65 10.55 1.73
CA GLU A 68 6.26 9.43 0.87
C GLU A 68 6.99 9.41 -0.48
N HIS A 69 7.31 10.57 -1.04
CA HIS A 69 8.10 10.69 -2.27
C HIS A 69 9.51 10.08 -2.17
N GLU A 70 10.06 9.88 -0.98
CA GLU A 70 11.40 9.27 -0.83
C GLU A 70 11.39 7.76 -1.11
N LEU A 71 10.22 7.11 -1.03
CA LEU A 71 10.10 5.66 -1.29
C LEU A 71 10.45 5.28 -2.73
N PHE A 72 10.36 6.20 -3.68
CA PHE A 72 10.62 5.91 -5.10
C PHE A 72 12.11 5.67 -5.39
N VAL A 73 13.01 6.14 -4.51
CA VAL A 73 14.47 6.03 -4.69
C VAL A 73 15.15 5.28 -3.54
N SER A 74 14.36 4.56 -2.73
CA SER A 74 14.90 3.76 -1.63
C SER A 74 15.84 2.66 -2.14
N GLU A 75 16.98 2.50 -1.48
CA GLU A 75 17.90 1.39 -1.76
C GLU A 75 17.23 0.02 -1.54
N GLY A 76 17.65 -0.99 -2.30
CA GLY A 76 17.12 -2.36 -2.19
C GLY A 76 15.76 -2.58 -2.88
N ARG A 77 15.28 -1.62 -3.67
CA ARG A 77 14.07 -1.80 -4.49
C ARG A 77 14.29 -2.88 -5.55
N GLY A 78 13.45 -3.91 -5.54
CA GLY A 78 13.49 -4.95 -6.57
C GLY A 78 13.07 -4.41 -7.92
N ASP A 79 13.96 -4.46 -8.90
CA ASP A 79 13.76 -3.97 -10.28
C ASP A 79 13.92 -5.08 -11.34
N LYS A 80 14.37 -6.27 -10.93
CA LYS A 80 14.56 -7.44 -11.77
C LYS A 80 13.92 -8.69 -11.16
N PRO A 81 13.38 -9.60 -11.99
CA PRO A 81 12.92 -10.89 -11.49
C PRO A 81 14.10 -11.77 -11.11
N LEU A 82 13.93 -12.50 -10.01
CA LEU A 82 14.91 -13.42 -9.45
C LEU A 82 14.31 -14.83 -9.37
N ILE A 83 15.10 -15.86 -9.66
CA ILE A 83 14.68 -17.26 -9.64
C ILE A 83 15.72 -18.14 -8.93
N ARG A 84 15.28 -19.26 -8.36
CA ARG A 84 16.13 -20.32 -7.80
C ARG A 84 15.44 -21.67 -7.98
N ASN A 85 16.19 -22.75 -8.16
CA ASN A 85 15.59 -24.08 -8.39
C ASN A 85 15.19 -24.74 -7.07
N ASN A 86 15.96 -24.50 -6.01
CA ASN A 86 15.73 -25.06 -4.68
C ASN A 86 15.82 -23.96 -3.62
N TRP A 87 15.14 -24.16 -2.49
CA TRP A 87 15.05 -23.14 -1.43
C TRP A 87 16.39 -22.83 -0.74
N HIS A 88 17.36 -23.74 -0.84
CA HIS A 88 18.71 -23.59 -0.30
C HIS A 88 19.68 -22.85 -1.24
N GLU A 89 19.32 -22.70 -2.52
CA GLU A 89 20.16 -22.06 -3.52
C GLU A 89 20.02 -20.54 -3.46
N GLU A 90 21.08 -19.85 -3.87
CA GLU A 90 21.05 -18.42 -4.09
C GLU A 90 20.13 -18.05 -5.27
N PHE A 91 19.49 -16.89 -5.16
CA PHE A 91 18.71 -16.33 -6.24
C PHE A 91 19.61 -15.87 -7.39
N LYS A 92 19.15 -16.08 -8.63
CA LYS A 92 19.79 -15.61 -9.85
C LYS A 92 18.85 -14.69 -10.61
N GLU A 93 19.40 -13.65 -11.22
CA GLU A 93 18.64 -12.78 -12.12
C GLU A 93 18.12 -13.57 -13.33
N THR A 94 16.91 -13.22 -13.79
CA THR A 94 16.27 -13.82 -14.95
C THR A 94 15.47 -12.77 -15.75
N THR A 95 14.74 -13.20 -16.76
CA THR A 95 13.79 -12.34 -17.50
C THR A 95 12.36 -12.53 -16.99
N TRP A 96 11.48 -11.57 -17.30
CA TRP A 96 10.06 -11.68 -16.95
C TRP A 96 9.40 -12.91 -17.60
N ASP A 97 9.68 -13.16 -18.88
CA ASP A 97 9.12 -14.32 -19.60
C ASP A 97 9.53 -15.63 -18.93
N THR A 98 10.81 -15.80 -18.62
CA THR A 98 11.30 -17.02 -17.95
C THR A 98 10.71 -17.18 -16.54
N ALA A 99 10.58 -16.10 -15.77
CA ALA A 99 9.98 -16.16 -14.44
C ALA A 99 8.49 -16.51 -14.48
N LEU A 100 7.74 -15.93 -15.41
CA LEU A 100 6.31 -16.17 -15.56
C LEU A 100 6.02 -17.57 -16.11
N ASP A 101 6.81 -18.06 -17.06
CA ASP A 101 6.72 -19.43 -17.58
C ASP A 101 7.00 -20.46 -16.49
N ASP A 102 8.06 -20.26 -15.69
CA ASP A 102 8.37 -21.17 -14.58
C ASP A 102 7.26 -21.22 -13.54
N VAL A 103 6.70 -20.06 -13.14
CA VAL A 103 5.55 -20.00 -12.22
C VAL A 103 4.35 -20.73 -12.83
N SER A 104 4.00 -20.44 -14.09
CA SER A 104 2.86 -21.05 -14.79
C SER A 104 2.98 -22.57 -14.87
N ASP A 105 4.15 -23.07 -15.26
CA ASP A 105 4.40 -24.50 -15.40
C ASP A 105 4.38 -25.23 -14.06
N ASN A 106 4.97 -24.65 -13.02
CA ASN A 106 4.93 -25.24 -11.68
C ASN A 106 3.51 -25.26 -11.10
N LEU A 107 2.74 -24.18 -11.27
CA LEU A 107 1.33 -24.15 -10.85
C LEU A 107 0.52 -25.25 -11.55
N LYS A 108 0.68 -25.42 -12.88
CA LYS A 108 0.00 -26.48 -13.64
C LYS A 108 0.41 -27.87 -13.18
N LYS A 109 1.71 -28.14 -13.01
CA LYS A 109 2.23 -29.43 -12.53
C LYS A 109 1.68 -29.78 -11.14
N ILE A 110 1.62 -28.80 -10.24
CA ILE A 110 1.07 -28.98 -8.88
C ILE A 110 -0.43 -29.28 -8.97
N GLN A 111 -1.18 -28.54 -9.78
CA GLN A 111 -2.62 -28.78 -9.96
C GLN A 111 -2.94 -30.11 -10.64
N GLU A 112 -2.15 -30.55 -11.61
CA GLU A 112 -2.31 -31.86 -12.27
C GLU A 112 -2.13 -33.00 -11.25
N LYS A 113 -1.17 -32.84 -10.33
CA LYS A 113 -0.86 -33.87 -9.33
C LYS A 113 -1.79 -33.86 -8.12
N TYR A 114 -2.20 -32.69 -7.63
CA TYR A 114 -2.86 -32.53 -6.33
C TYR A 114 -4.24 -31.85 -6.42
N GLY A 115 -4.71 -31.49 -7.62
CA GLY A 115 -5.98 -30.80 -7.83
C GLY A 115 -5.88 -29.29 -7.64
N ARG A 116 -6.96 -28.57 -7.96
CA ARG A 116 -6.97 -27.10 -8.03
C ARG A 116 -6.70 -26.41 -6.69
N ASP A 117 -7.19 -26.98 -5.60
CA ASP A 117 -7.06 -26.45 -4.24
C ASP A 117 -5.70 -26.75 -3.58
N SER A 118 -4.71 -27.18 -4.36
CA SER A 118 -3.30 -27.28 -3.94
C SER A 118 -2.54 -25.96 -4.07
N ILE A 119 -3.17 -24.92 -4.65
CA ILE A 119 -2.62 -23.58 -4.79
C ILE A 119 -3.28 -22.66 -3.77
N ALA A 120 -2.52 -21.70 -3.24
CA ALA A 120 -3.03 -20.62 -2.41
C ALA A 120 -2.38 -19.29 -2.80
N ILE A 121 -3.14 -18.20 -2.67
CA ILE A 121 -2.68 -16.83 -2.92
C ILE A 121 -2.87 -15.99 -1.65
N VAL A 122 -1.80 -15.30 -1.25
CA VAL A 122 -1.80 -14.35 -0.14
C VAL A 122 -1.66 -12.94 -0.71
N SER A 123 -2.73 -12.15 -0.61
CA SER A 123 -2.85 -10.77 -1.11
C SER A 123 -2.60 -9.73 -0.01
N THR A 124 -2.72 -8.45 -0.36
CA THR A 124 -2.59 -7.31 0.54
C THR A 124 -3.70 -6.29 0.30
N GLY A 125 -4.19 -5.67 1.38
CA GLY A 125 -5.10 -4.52 1.31
C GLY A 125 -4.44 -3.23 0.82
N GLN A 126 -3.16 -3.26 0.46
CA GLN A 126 -2.40 -2.12 -0.08
C GLN A 126 -2.42 -2.04 -1.61
N MET A 127 -3.04 -3.03 -2.28
CA MET A 127 -3.25 -2.99 -3.72
C MET A 127 -4.32 -1.98 -4.11
N LEU A 128 -4.27 -1.49 -5.35
CA LEU A 128 -5.39 -0.77 -5.93
C LEU A 128 -6.59 -1.71 -6.11
N THR A 129 -7.79 -1.15 -6.11
CA THR A 129 -9.04 -1.91 -6.24
C THR A 129 -9.06 -2.76 -7.53
N GLU A 130 -8.54 -2.20 -8.62
CA GLU A 130 -8.45 -2.85 -9.93
C GLU A 130 -7.48 -4.04 -9.91
N GLU A 131 -6.36 -3.89 -9.22
CA GLU A 131 -5.38 -4.96 -9.06
C GLU A 131 -5.94 -6.08 -8.17
N PHE A 132 -6.61 -5.70 -7.08
CA PHE A 132 -7.26 -6.64 -6.16
C PHE A 132 -8.34 -7.46 -6.89
N TYR A 133 -9.17 -6.79 -7.71
CA TYR A 133 -10.16 -7.44 -8.54
C TYR A 133 -9.55 -8.35 -9.60
N THR A 134 -8.48 -7.91 -10.26
CA THR A 134 -7.76 -8.70 -11.27
C THR A 134 -7.16 -9.96 -10.66
N LEU A 135 -6.51 -9.85 -9.50
CA LEU A 135 -5.96 -10.99 -8.77
C LEU A 135 -7.07 -11.97 -8.32
N GLY A 136 -8.21 -11.45 -7.87
CA GLY A 136 -9.39 -12.27 -7.55
C GLY A 136 -9.92 -13.05 -8.77
N LYS A 137 -9.99 -12.41 -9.94
CA LYS A 137 -10.36 -13.08 -11.20
C LYS A 137 -9.35 -14.13 -11.63
N LEU A 138 -8.05 -13.84 -11.54
CA LEU A 138 -7.00 -14.81 -11.82
C LEU A 138 -7.14 -16.05 -10.92
N THR A 139 -7.30 -15.83 -9.62
CA THR A 139 -7.35 -16.90 -8.61
C THR A 139 -8.58 -17.79 -8.78
N ARG A 140 -9.77 -17.18 -8.85
CA ARG A 140 -11.03 -17.94 -8.88
C ARG A 140 -11.45 -18.36 -10.28
N GLY A 141 -11.15 -17.55 -11.28
CA GLY A 141 -11.58 -17.75 -12.65
C GLY A 141 -10.63 -18.61 -13.48
N LEU A 142 -9.31 -18.42 -13.33
CA LEU A 142 -8.31 -19.15 -14.13
C LEU A 142 -7.68 -20.30 -13.33
N ILE A 143 -7.08 -19.99 -12.17
CA ILE A 143 -6.47 -21.01 -11.30
C ILE A 143 -7.57 -21.93 -10.74
N GLY A 144 -8.75 -21.38 -10.48
CA GLY A 144 -9.95 -22.16 -10.15
C GLY A 144 -9.96 -22.65 -8.70
N THR A 145 -9.37 -21.88 -7.78
CA THR A 145 -9.40 -22.15 -6.33
C THR A 145 -9.99 -20.98 -5.56
N ASN A 146 -10.53 -21.26 -4.37
CA ASN A 146 -10.94 -20.24 -3.40
C ASN A 146 -9.91 -20.03 -2.28
N ASN A 147 -8.75 -20.69 -2.34
CA ASN A 147 -7.64 -20.48 -1.42
C ASN A 147 -6.99 -19.12 -1.69
N TYR A 148 -7.68 -18.07 -1.25
CA TYR A 148 -7.33 -16.68 -1.43
C TYR A 148 -7.57 -15.96 -0.11
N ASP A 149 -6.50 -15.44 0.47
CA ASP A 149 -6.57 -14.67 1.70
C ASP A 149 -5.56 -13.52 1.65
N GLY A 150 -5.48 -12.68 2.68
CA GLY A 150 -4.52 -11.59 2.74
C GLY A 150 -4.28 -11.04 4.14
N ASN A 151 -3.37 -10.08 4.25
CA ASN A 151 -3.06 -9.43 5.52
C ASN A 151 -4.27 -8.75 6.19
N THR A 152 -5.30 -8.40 5.41
CA THR A 152 -6.54 -7.80 5.90
C THR A 152 -7.31 -8.71 6.85
N THR A 153 -7.17 -10.03 6.75
CA THR A 153 -7.80 -10.97 7.68
C THR A 153 -7.27 -10.82 9.10
N LEU A 154 -5.98 -10.52 9.26
CA LEU A 154 -5.39 -10.24 10.58
C LEU A 154 -5.81 -8.89 11.16
N CYS A 155 -6.35 -8.00 10.34
CA CYS A 155 -6.71 -6.64 10.74
C CYS A 155 -8.22 -6.48 10.95
N MET A 156 -9.03 -6.81 9.93
CA MET A 156 -10.43 -6.38 9.84
C MET A 156 -11.46 -7.51 9.93
N ALA A 157 -11.04 -8.79 9.96
CA ALA A 157 -11.99 -9.92 9.90
C ALA A 157 -13.06 -9.89 11.02
N SER A 158 -12.65 -9.57 12.24
CA SER A 158 -13.57 -9.42 13.38
C SER A 158 -14.56 -8.27 13.19
N ALA A 159 -14.08 -7.13 12.68
CA ALA A 159 -14.92 -5.96 12.42
C ALA A 159 -15.98 -6.25 11.33
N VAL A 160 -15.57 -6.84 10.20
CA VAL A 160 -16.47 -7.23 9.10
C VAL A 160 -17.55 -8.21 9.59
N SER A 161 -17.16 -9.20 10.40
CA SER A 161 -18.11 -10.14 11.01
C SER A 161 -19.11 -9.42 11.91
N GLY A 162 -18.64 -8.49 12.74
CA GLY A 162 -19.48 -7.66 13.60
C GLY A 162 -20.48 -6.80 12.81
N TYR A 163 -20.02 -6.07 11.80
CA TYR A 163 -20.88 -5.23 10.95
C TYR A 163 -21.97 -6.05 10.25
N LYS A 164 -21.61 -7.17 9.62
CA LYS A 164 -22.58 -8.04 8.94
C LYS A 164 -23.64 -8.61 9.88
N ARG A 165 -23.24 -9.01 11.09
CA ARG A 165 -24.18 -9.58 12.08
C ARG A 165 -25.13 -8.52 12.66
N SER A 166 -24.67 -7.29 12.83
CA SER A 166 -25.44 -6.21 13.44
C SER A 166 -26.29 -5.43 12.44
N PHE A 167 -25.75 -5.18 11.24
CA PHE A 167 -26.34 -4.26 10.25
C PHE A 167 -26.63 -4.90 8.89
N GLY A 168 -26.23 -6.16 8.66
CA GLY A 168 -26.43 -6.86 7.39
C GLY A 168 -25.54 -6.38 6.24
N SER A 169 -24.70 -5.37 6.46
CA SER A 169 -23.71 -4.85 5.51
C SER A 169 -22.34 -4.77 6.16
N ASP A 170 -21.29 -4.68 5.34
CA ASP A 170 -19.95 -4.31 5.77
C ASP A 170 -19.76 -2.78 5.70
N GLY A 171 -18.81 -2.27 6.49
CA GLY A 171 -18.43 -0.87 6.54
C GLY A 171 -19.06 -0.05 7.68
N PRO A 172 -18.40 1.03 8.14
CA PRO A 172 -18.97 1.94 9.13
C PRO A 172 -20.23 2.65 8.60
N PRO A 173 -21.27 2.85 9.43
CA PRO A 173 -22.44 3.65 9.04
C PRO A 173 -22.20 5.16 9.12
N GLY A 174 -21.13 5.60 9.79
CA GLY A 174 -20.74 7.00 9.94
C GLY A 174 -19.61 7.42 9.00
N CYS A 175 -19.10 8.64 9.18
CA CYS A 175 -18.00 9.20 8.39
C CYS A 175 -17.12 10.13 9.25
N TYR A 176 -16.06 10.70 8.66
CA TYR A 176 -15.17 11.59 9.43
C TYR A 176 -15.82 12.89 9.88
N GLU A 177 -16.91 13.34 9.23
CA GLU A 177 -17.68 14.52 9.66
C GLU A 177 -18.30 14.34 11.05
N ASP A 178 -18.47 13.09 11.52
CA ASP A 178 -18.94 12.81 12.88
C ASP A 178 -17.99 13.39 13.96
N PHE A 179 -16.70 13.60 13.65
CA PHE A 179 -15.77 14.23 14.57
C PHE A 179 -16.05 15.72 14.81
N GLU A 180 -16.64 16.42 13.84
CA GLU A 180 -17.05 17.82 13.98
C GLU A 180 -18.33 18.00 14.79
N HIS A 181 -19.16 16.95 14.88
CA HIS A 181 -20.47 16.99 15.51
C HIS A 181 -20.52 16.31 16.89
N THR A 182 -19.47 15.58 17.27
CA THR A 182 -19.48 14.85 18.54
C THR A 182 -19.11 15.73 19.74
N ASP A 183 -19.88 15.60 20.82
CA ASP A 183 -19.54 16.16 22.14
C ASP A 183 -18.65 15.20 22.97
N CYS A 184 -18.52 13.94 22.55
CA CYS A 184 -17.81 12.90 23.30
C CYS A 184 -17.11 11.89 22.38
N LEU A 185 -15.81 11.71 22.58
CA LEU A 185 -15.01 10.69 21.90
C LEU A 185 -14.60 9.61 22.89
N ILE A 186 -14.99 8.37 22.61
CA ILE A 186 -14.58 7.19 23.39
C ILE A 186 -13.77 6.26 22.49
N ALA A 187 -12.50 6.03 22.84
CA ALA A 187 -11.59 5.16 22.10
C ALA A 187 -11.34 3.85 22.88
N TRP A 188 -11.67 2.71 22.27
CA TRP A 188 -11.50 1.38 22.86
C TRP A 188 -10.30 0.66 22.26
N GLY A 189 -9.09 0.99 22.74
CA GLY A 189 -7.85 0.34 22.30
C GLY A 189 -7.38 0.74 20.90
N SER A 190 -7.81 1.91 20.42
CA SER A 190 -7.42 2.51 19.13
C SER A 190 -5.98 3.00 19.10
#